data_AF-A0A2W6REW8-F1
#
_entry.id   AF-A0A2W6REW8-F1
#
_cell.length_a   1.000
_cell.length_b   1.000
_cell.length_c   1.000
_cell.angle_alpha   90.00
_cell.angle_beta   90.00
_cell.angle_gamma   90.00
#
_symmetry.space_group_name_H-M   'P 1'
#
loop_
_entity.id
_entity.type
_entity.pdbx_description
1 polymer ?
#
loop_
_entity_poly.entity_id
_entity_poly.type
_entity_poly.pdbx_seq_one_letter_code
_entity_poly.pdbx_strand_id
1 'polypeptide(L)'
;MTALGGLTIWAVHFLGLYVLASVADVAWRDAAGGRAAGLVFSLACLAAVALAGLSAARGLRRPPSDETRLFGLRMGVAGAVVAGVGVMFQTAPLLVV
;
A
#
# COMPACT_ATOMS: atom_id res chain seq x y z
N MET A 1 11.52 -9.22 4.10
CA MET A 1 10.26 -8.47 4.29
C MET A 1 9.40 -9.28 5.24
N THR A 2 8.91 -8.66 6.31
CA THR A 2 8.08 -9.35 7.32
C THR A 2 6.75 -9.82 6.73
N ALA A 3 6.12 -10.81 7.34
CA ALA A 3 4.84 -11.39 6.90
C ALA A 3 3.69 -10.36 6.76
N LEU A 4 3.83 -9.18 7.37
CA LEU A 4 2.83 -8.11 7.39
C LEU A 4 3.23 -6.87 6.59
N GLY A 5 4.29 -6.94 5.78
CA GLY A 5 4.82 -5.77 5.07
C GLY A 5 3.79 -5.03 4.22
N GLY A 6 2.91 -5.76 3.52
CA GLY A 6 1.80 -5.14 2.76
C GLY A 6 0.84 -4.35 3.65
N LEU A 7 0.44 -4.90 4.80
CA LEU A 7 -0.47 -4.25 5.74
C LEU A 7 0.16 -3.02 6.40
N THR A 8 1.47 -3.06 6.68
CA THR A 8 2.21 -1.88 7.14
C THR A 8 2.19 -0.77 6.09
N ILE A 9 2.41 -1.10 4.82
CA ILE A 9 2.35 -0.11 3.72
C ILE A 9 0.93 0.48 3.62
N TRP A 10 -0.10 -0.35 3.75
CA TRP A 10 -1.49 0.14 3.76
C TRP A 10 -1.78 1.08 4.94
N ALA A 11 -1.30 0.79 6.14
CA ALA A 11 -1.47 1.68 7.28
C ALA A 11 -0.75 3.04 7.07
N VAL A 12 0.46 3.00 6.52
CA VAL A 12 1.21 4.22 6.14
C VAL A 12 0.48 5.00 5.06
N HIS A 13 -0.09 4.32 4.06
CA HIS A 13 -0.90 4.94 3.03
C HIS A 13 -2.11 5.67 3.61
N PHE A 14 -2.86 5.01 4.51
CA PHE A 14 -4.02 5.62 5.16
C PHE A 14 -3.65 6.88 5.94
N LEU A 15 -2.62 6.79 6.78
CA LEU A 15 -2.12 7.94 7.55
C LEU A 15 -1.60 9.06 6.64
N GLY A 16 -0.87 8.71 5.58
CA GLY A 16 -0.32 9.66 4.63
C GLY A 16 -1.40 10.41 3.86
N LEU A 17 -2.45 9.72 3.40
CA LEU A 17 -3.61 10.38 2.78
C LEU A 17 -4.34 11.30 3.77
N TYR A 18 -4.49 10.87 5.01
CA TYR A 18 -5.09 11.72 6.05
C TYR A 18 -4.30 13.01 6.24
N VAL A 19 -2.98 12.92 6.39
CA VAL A 19 -2.10 14.09 6.54
C VAL A 19 -2.15 14.98 5.30
N LEU A 20 -2.07 14.41 4.09
CA LEU A 20 -2.16 15.18 2.85
C LEU A 20 -3.49 15.90 2.72
N ALA A 21 -4.60 15.26 3.08
CA ALA A 21 -5.91 15.89 3.09
C ALA A 21 -5.99 17.03 4.11
N SER A 22 -5.47 16.84 5.33
CA SER A 22 -5.44 17.90 6.35
C SER A 22 -4.57 19.09 5.93
N VAL A 23 -3.42 18.85 5.29
CA VAL A 23 -2.55 19.91 4.78
C VAL A 23 -3.22 20.61 3.59
N ALA A 24 -3.86 19.87 2.69
CA ALA A 24 -4.57 20.46 1.57
C ALA A 24 -5.67 21.40 2.05
N ASP A 25 -6.46 20.98 3.04
CA ASP A 25 -7.57 21.75 3.59
C ASP A 25 -7.13 23.05 4.28
N VAL A 26 -5.98 23.04 4.97
CA VAL A 26 -5.52 24.19 5.77
C VAL A 26 -4.53 25.09 5.01
N ALA A 27 -3.68 24.52 4.15
CA ALA A 27 -2.54 25.22 3.55
C ALA A 27 -2.60 25.38 2.03
N TRP A 28 -3.32 24.52 1.31
CA TRP A 28 -3.39 24.58 -0.14
C TRP A 28 -4.73 25.15 -0.61
N ARG A 29 -4.69 26.36 -1.18
CA ARG A 29 -5.86 26.96 -1.83
C ARG A 29 -6.22 26.31 -3.18
N ASP A 30 -5.36 25.42 -3.66
CA ASP A 30 -5.56 24.69 -4.92
C ASP A 30 -5.96 23.23 -4.66
N ALA A 31 -7.23 22.94 -4.93
CA ALA A 31 -7.79 21.60 -4.83
C ALA A 31 -7.19 20.63 -5.87
N ALA A 32 -6.65 21.12 -6.99
CA ALA A 32 -6.03 20.26 -8.00
C ALA A 32 -4.66 19.74 -7.53
N GLY A 33 -3.81 20.61 -7.00
CA GLY A 33 -2.50 20.25 -6.44
C GLY A 33 -2.59 19.23 -5.30
N GLY A 34 -3.55 19.41 -4.38
CA GLY A 34 -3.78 18.46 -3.27
C GLY A 34 -4.16 17.05 -3.75
N ARG A 35 -5.04 16.97 -4.75
CA ARG A 35 -5.43 15.68 -5.36
C ARG A 35 -4.26 15.02 -6.09
N ALA A 36 -3.49 15.79 -6.86
CA ALA A 36 -2.33 15.26 -7.57
C ALA A 36 -1.28 14.69 -6.60
N ALA A 37 -1.00 15.37 -5.49
CA ALA A 37 -0.09 14.88 -4.45
C ALA A 37 -0.59 13.57 -3.83
N GLY A 38 -1.89 13.50 -3.49
CA GLY A 38 -2.53 12.28 -3.00
C GLY A 38 -2.40 11.12 -3.98
N LEU A 39 -2.69 11.35 -5.27
CA LEU A 39 -2.58 10.33 -6.32
C LEU A 39 -1.16 9.79 -6.49
N VAL A 40 -0.16 10.68 -6.55
CA VAL A 40 1.25 10.27 -6.67
C VAL A 40 1.67 9.44 -5.47
N PHE A 41 1.31 9.86 -4.26
CA PHE A 41 1.59 9.12 -3.03
C PHE A 41 0.91 7.74 -3.04
N SER A 42 -0.37 7.66 -3.39
CA SER A 42 -1.13 6.41 -3.50
C SER A 42 -0.52 5.44 -4.51
N LEU A 43 -0.10 5.93 -5.68
CA LEU A 43 0.57 5.12 -6.70
C LEU A 43 1.92 4.57 -6.20
N ALA A 44 2.68 5.38 -5.47
CA ALA A 44 3.93 4.94 -4.86
C ALA A 44 3.69 3.84 -3.81
N CYS A 45 2.67 3.99 -2.96
CA CYS A 45 2.26 2.95 -2.01
C CYS A 45 1.81 1.67 -2.72
N LEU A 46 1.02 1.79 -3.79
CA LEU A 46 0.55 0.63 -4.56
C LEU A 46 1.72 -0.11 -5.21
N ALA A 47 2.70 0.61 -5.77
CA ALA A 47 3.92 0.03 -6.30
C ALA A 47 4.71 -0.71 -5.21
N ALA A 48 4.85 -0.11 -4.02
CA ALA A 48 5.52 -0.75 -2.89
C ALA A 48 4.80 -2.04 -2.43
N VAL A 49 3.46 -2.03 -2.37
CA VAL A 49 2.65 -3.23 -2.08
C VAL A 49 2.88 -4.31 -3.14
N ALA A 50 2.85 -3.95 -4.42
CA ALA A 50 3.09 -4.88 -5.52
C ALA A 50 4.49 -5.50 -5.44
N LEU A 51 5.53 -4.69 -5.18
CA LEU A 51 6.90 -5.18 -4.99
C LEU A 51 7.01 -6.13 -3.80
N ALA A 52 6.38 -5.81 -2.66
CA ALA A 52 6.33 -6.66 -1.49
C ALA A 52 5.66 -8.01 -1.79
N GLY A 53 4.48 -7.99 -2.42
CA GLY A 53 3.75 -9.19 -2.84
C GLY A 53 4.52 -10.04 -3.84
N LEU A 54 5.13 -9.42 -4.85
CA LEU A 54 5.97 -10.11 -5.83
C LEU A 54 7.21 -10.75 -5.19
N SER A 55 7.82 -10.09 -4.21
CA SER A 55 8.96 -10.67 -3.49
C SER A 55 8.57 -11.92 -2.70
N ALA A 56 7.42 -11.89 -2.01
CA ALA A 56 6.89 -13.02 -1.27
C ALA A 56 6.49 -14.16 -2.22
N ALA A 57 5.81 -13.85 -3.33
CA ALA A 57 5.42 -14.82 -4.34
C ALA A 57 6.63 -15.48 -5.01
N ARG A 58 7.71 -14.73 -5.28
CA ARG A 58 8.98 -15.30 -5.78
C ARG A 58 9.61 -16.24 -4.75
N GLY A 59 9.52 -15.91 -3.46
CA GLY A 59 9.96 -16.79 -2.36
C GLY A 59 9.19 -18.11 -2.31
N LEU A 60 7.89 -18.10 -2.66
CA LEU A 60 7.07 -19.32 -2.72
C LEU A 60 7.41 -20.22 -3.92
N ARG A 61 8.06 -19.71 -4.98
CA ARG A 61 8.48 -20.54 -6.13
C ARG A 61 9.62 -21.50 -5.78
N ARG A 62 10.38 -21.19 -4.74
CA ARG A 62 11.42 -22.05 -4.16
C ARG A 62 11.18 -22.13 -2.66
N PRO A 63 10.13 -22.86 -2.25
CA PRO A 63 9.63 -22.80 -0.89
C PRO A 63 10.72 -23.27 0.08
N PRO A 64 10.97 -22.54 1.19
CA PRO A 64 11.88 -22.99 2.22
C PRO A 64 11.32 -24.25 2.89
N SER A 65 12.20 -25.13 3.37
CA SER A 65 11.84 -26.32 4.14
C SER A 65 11.28 -26.01 5.53
N ASP A 66 11.56 -24.80 6.04
CA ASP A 66 11.02 -24.28 7.29
C ASP A 66 9.57 -23.82 7.11
N GLU A 67 8.65 -24.51 7.79
CA GLU A 67 7.21 -24.22 7.79
C GLU A 67 6.89 -22.80 8.28
N THR A 68 7.64 -22.28 9.26
CA THR A 68 7.42 -20.94 9.81
C THR A 68 7.67 -19.88 8.73
N ARG A 69 8.77 -20.05 7.99
CA ARG A 69 9.11 -19.16 6.88
C ARG A 69 8.13 -19.29 5.72
N LEU A 70 7.64 -20.50 5.43
CA LEU A 70 6.59 -20.73 4.43
C LEU A 70 5.28 -20.03 4.79
N PHE A 71 4.85 -20.13 6.06
CA PHE A 71 3.69 -19.41 6.58
C PHE A 71 3.87 -17.90 6.44
N GLY A 72 5.04 -17.38 6.81
CA GLY A 72 5.37 -15.96 6.66
C GLY A 72 5.28 -15.46 5.21
N LEU A 73 5.70 -16.26 4.23
CA LEU A 73 5.57 -15.93 2.81
C LEU A 73 4.11 -15.92 2.33
N ARG A 74 3.29 -16.90 2.76
CA ARG A 74 1.85 -16.95 2.45
C ARG A 74 1.12 -15.75 3.04
N MET A 75 1.40 -15.41 4.29
CA MET A 75 0.89 -14.22 4.95
C MET A 75 1.36 -12.94 4.24
N GLY A 76 2.61 -12.90 3.77
CA GLY A 76 3.12 -11.77 2.98
C GLY A 76 2.34 -11.54 1.68
N VAL A 77 1.99 -12.62 0.96
CA VAL A 77 1.15 -12.53 -0.23
C VAL A 77 -0.27 -12.10 0.12
N ALA A 78 -0.90 -12.75 1.12
CA ALA A 78 -2.26 -12.40 1.55
C ALA A 78 -2.36 -10.94 2.00
N GLY A 79 -1.41 -10.49 2.81
CA GLY A 79 -1.31 -9.12 3.28
C GLY A 79 -1.09 -8.12 2.15
N ALA A 80 -0.32 -8.47 1.11
CA ALA A 80 -0.16 -7.63 -0.07
C ALA A 80 -1.45 -7.52 -0.90
N VAL A 81 -2.23 -8.60 -1.02
CA VAL A 81 -3.53 -8.57 -1.71
C VAL A 81 -4.51 -7.66 -0.96
N VAL A 82 -4.66 -7.86 0.35
CA VAL A 82 -5.56 -7.05 1.18
C VAL A 82 -5.14 -5.58 1.14
N ALA A 83 -3.85 -5.30 1.30
CA ALA A 83 -3.31 -3.95 1.22
C ALA A 83 -3.56 -3.31 -0.15
N GLY A 84 -3.35 -4.05 -1.24
CA GLY A 84 -3.56 -3.56 -2.60
C GLY A 84 -5.02 -3.15 -2.83
N VAL A 85 -5.97 -4.01 -2.44
CA VAL A 85 -7.41 -3.69 -2.51
C VAL A 85 -7.73 -2.46 -1.66
N GLY A 86 -7.20 -2.39 -0.44
CA GLY A 86 -7.42 -1.26 0.46
C GLY A 86 -6.88 0.07 -0.10
N VAL A 87 -5.66 0.06 -0.65
CA VAL A 87 -5.06 1.23 -1.32
C VAL A 87 -5.91 1.64 -2.52
N MET A 88 -6.31 0.72 -3.39
CA MET A 88 -7.13 1.03 -4.57
C MET A 88 -8.47 1.68 -4.18
N PHE A 89 -9.18 1.11 -3.19
CA PHE A 89 -10.45 1.66 -2.70
C PHE A 89 -10.28 3.04 -2.07
N GLN A 90 -9.23 3.26 -1.28
CA GLN A 90 -8.95 4.56 -0.66
C GLN A 90 -8.44 5.61 -1.65
N THR A 91 -7.87 5.19 -2.77
CA THR A 91 -7.42 6.09 -3.85
C THR A 91 -8.57 6.52 -4.76
N ALA A 92 -9.60 5.68 -4.91
CA ALA A 92 -10.72 5.92 -5.83
C ALA A 92 -11.39 7.31 -5.69
N PRO A 93 -11.64 7.86 -4.48
CA PRO A 93 -12.20 9.20 -4.33
C PRO A 93 -11.36 10.31 -4.99
N LEU A 94 -10.02 10.16 -5.03
CA LEU A 94 -9.13 11.16 -5.65
C LEU A 94 -9.27 11.24 -7.18
N LEU A 95 -9.94 10.27 -7.80
CA LEU A 95 -10.17 10.22 -9.25
C LEU A 95 -11.49 10.86 -9.69
N VAL A 96 -12.44 11.01 -8.75
CA VAL A 96 -13.83 11.38 -9.07
C VAL A 96 -14.30 12.65 -8.35
N VAL A 97 -13.55 13.12 -7.35
CA VAL A 97 -13.79 14.37 -6.62
C VAL A 97 -12.80 15.41 -7.08
#